data_AF-A0A4R3K0F5-F1
#
_entry.id   AF-A0A4R3K0F5-F1
#
_cell.length_a   1.000
_cell.length_b   1.000
_cell.length_c   1.000
_cell.angle_alpha   90.00
_cell.angle_beta   90.00
_cell.angle_gamma   90.00
#
_symmetry.space_group_name_H-M   'P 1'
#
loop_
_entity.id
_entity.type
_entity.pdbx_description
1 polymer ?
#
loop_
_entity_poly.entity_id
_entity_poly.type
_entity_poly.pdbx_seq_one_letter_code
_entity_poly.pdbx_strand_id
1 'polypeptide(L)'
;MPIAHDAILPGKHYSNGAYGRTWGVRQVLELSLDPESGEETVSFKGLAGTCRRKTGVCTLDEFARWAKYEVQLNENSWQRVGFFEDEPEDFSEET
;
A
#
# COMPACT_ATOMS: atom_id res chain seq x y z
N MET A 1 10.74 -2.14 8.00
CA MET A 1 11.34 -2.35 6.67
C MET A 1 10.47 -1.65 5.63
N PRO A 2 11.04 -1.05 4.57
CA PRO A 2 10.26 -0.64 3.41
C PRO A 2 9.63 -1.87 2.74
N ILE A 3 8.50 -1.68 2.06
CA ILE A 3 7.90 -2.76 1.27
C ILE A 3 8.86 -3.15 0.12
N ALA A 4 8.92 -4.43 -0.23
CA ALA A 4 9.69 -4.87 -1.38
C ALA A 4 9.09 -4.32 -2.68
N HIS A 5 9.94 -4.04 -3.66
CA HIS A 5 9.52 -3.56 -4.98
C HIS A 5 8.50 -4.49 -5.65
N ASP A 6 8.76 -5.81 -5.58
CA ASP A 6 7.89 -6.86 -6.13
C ASP A 6 6.51 -6.95 -5.44
N ALA A 7 6.40 -6.48 -4.20
CA ALA A 7 5.14 -6.45 -3.45
C ALA A 7 4.28 -5.23 -3.79
N ILE A 8 4.78 -4.29 -4.59
CA ILE A 8 4.02 -3.14 -5.08
C ILE A 8 3.32 -3.56 -6.37
N LEU A 9 1.99 -3.67 -6.33
CA LEU A 9 1.19 -4.14 -7.45
C LEU A 9 0.18 -3.07 -7.88
N PRO A 10 -0.06 -2.91 -9.20
CA PRO A 10 -1.10 -2.03 -9.69
C PRO A 10 -2.48 -2.49 -9.24
N GLY A 11 -3.35 -1.54 -8.93
CA GLY A 11 -4.68 -1.76 -8.35
C GLY A 11 -4.70 -1.93 -6.83
N LYS A 12 -3.55 -2.13 -6.17
CA LYS A 12 -3.45 -2.24 -4.71
C LYS A 12 -3.31 -0.88 -4.03
N HIS A 13 -3.58 -0.85 -2.73
CA HIS A 13 -3.50 0.37 -1.91
C HIS A 13 -2.43 0.22 -0.84
N TYR A 14 -1.68 1.28 -0.61
CA TYR A 14 -0.59 1.31 0.35
C TYR A 14 -0.70 2.53 1.24
N SER A 15 -0.36 2.34 2.51
CA SER A 15 -0.30 3.42 3.49
C SER A 15 1.13 3.68 3.92
N ASN A 16 1.43 4.95 4.21
CA ASN A 16 2.73 5.34 4.77
C ASN A 16 2.92 4.99 6.25
N GLY A 17 1.88 4.45 6.91
CA GLY A 17 1.93 4.10 8.33
C GLY A 17 2.15 5.28 9.28
N ALA A 18 1.96 6.50 8.80
CA ALA A 18 1.96 7.68 9.65
C ALA A 18 0.63 7.80 10.41
N TYR A 19 0.57 8.66 11.42
CA TYR A 19 -0.65 8.88 12.21
C TYR A 19 -1.11 10.34 12.10
N GLY A 20 -2.43 10.56 12.21
CA GLY A 20 -3.02 11.90 12.23
C GLY A 20 -2.94 12.62 10.88
N ARG A 21 -2.36 13.83 10.86
CA ARG A 21 -2.39 14.75 9.70
C ARG A 21 -1.45 14.34 8.57
N THR A 22 -0.43 13.53 8.84
CA THR A 22 0.53 13.04 7.83
C THR A 22 0.15 11.66 7.30
N TRP A 23 -0.85 11.00 7.89
CA TRP A 23 -1.36 9.73 7.39
C TRP A 23 -1.96 9.92 6.00
N GLY A 24 -1.68 8.96 5.11
CA GLY A 24 -2.22 8.94 3.77
C GLY A 24 -2.25 7.54 3.19
N VAL A 25 -3.18 7.33 2.26
CA VAL A 25 -3.29 6.11 1.47
C VAL A 25 -3.17 6.46 0.00
N ARG A 26 -2.30 5.74 -0.71
CA ARG A 26 -2.09 5.85 -2.16
C ARG A 26 -2.43 4.52 -2.81
N GLN A 27 -3.25 4.56 -3.84
CA GLN A 27 -3.50 3.46 -4.76
C GLN A 27 -2.45 3.51 -5.87
N VAL A 28 -1.86 2.37 -6.19
CA VAL A 28 -1.06 2.25 -7.43
C VAL A 28 -2.04 2.10 -8.59
N LEU A 29 -1.96 3.00 -9.56
CA LEU A 29 -2.74 2.94 -10.79
C LEU A 29 -2.02 2.04 -11.79
N GLU A 30 -0.73 2.30 -12.03
CA GLU A 30 0.05 1.63 -13.07
C GLU A 30 1.54 1.64 -12.70
N LEU A 31 2.25 0.58 -13.12
CA LEU A 31 3.69 0.48 -13.10
C LEU A 31 4.19 0.55 -14.54
N SER A 32 5.09 1.48 -14.85
CA SER A 32 5.70 1.61 -16.16
C SER A 32 7.21 1.56 -16.02
N LEU A 33 7.88 0.76 -16.86
CA LEU A 33 9.33 0.78 -16.96
C LEU A 33 9.73 1.93 -17.88
N ASP A 34 10.47 2.89 -17.37
CA ASP A 34 10.94 4.03 -18.14
C ASP A 34 12.06 3.57 -19.09
N PRO A 35 11.85 3.61 -20.42
CA PRO A 35 12.82 3.07 -21.37
C PRO A 35 14.08 3.94 -21.49
N GLU A 36 14.03 5.20 -21.05
CA GLU A 36 15.16 6.13 -21.13
C GLU A 36 16.10 5.99 -19.92
N SER A 37 15.54 5.84 -18.72
CA SER A 37 16.31 5.69 -17.48
C SER A 37 16.53 4.23 -17.06
N GLY A 38 15.70 3.30 -17.56
CA GLY A 38 15.63 1.92 -17.08
C GLY A 38 15.02 1.78 -15.69
N GLU A 39 14.36 2.84 -15.19
CA GLU A 39 13.78 2.90 -13.85
C GLU A 39 12.29 2.56 -13.89
N GLU A 40 11.82 1.82 -12.88
CA GLU A 40 10.39 1.55 -12.72
C GLU A 40 9.70 2.77 -12.12
N THR A 41 8.67 3.26 -12.80
CA THR A 41 7.84 4.38 -12.39
C THR A 41 6.45 3.89 -11.96
N VAL A 42 5.90 4.54 -10.95
CA VAL A 42 4.65 4.19 -10.29
C VAL A 42 3.72 5.38 -10.38
N SER A 43 2.67 5.23 -11.18
CA SER A 43 1.54 6.15 -11.19
C SER A 43 0.65 5.85 -10.01
N PHE A 44 0.38 6.82 -9.15
CA PHE A 44 -0.45 6.63 -7.97
C PHE A 44 -1.54 7.69 -7.81
N LYS A 45 -2.59 7.31 -7.08
CA LYS A 45 -3.69 8.19 -6.68
C LYS A 45 -3.91 8.12 -5.17
N GLY A 46 -3.87 9.25 -4.51
CA GLY A 46 -4.18 9.35 -3.09
C GLY A 46 -5.69 9.30 -2.82
N LEU A 47 -6.09 8.29 -2.04
CA LEU A 47 -7.48 8.02 -1.70
C LEU A 47 -7.88 8.63 -0.36
N ALA A 48 -6.98 8.65 0.62
CA ALA A 48 -7.28 9.07 1.98
C ALA A 48 -6.16 9.89 2.62
N GLY A 49 -6.51 10.57 3.72
CA GLY A 49 -5.60 11.38 4.52
C GLY A 49 -5.05 12.59 3.76
N THR A 50 -3.77 12.92 4.01
CA THR A 50 -3.11 14.08 3.39
C THR A 50 -2.92 13.96 1.87
N CYS A 51 -3.05 12.75 1.33
CA CYS A 51 -2.92 12.47 -0.09
C CYS A 51 -4.27 12.48 -0.82
N ARG A 52 -5.40 12.63 -0.11
CA ARG A 52 -6.73 12.56 -0.71
C ARG A 52 -6.87 13.53 -1.89
N ARG A 53 -7.37 13.03 -3.02
CA ARG A 53 -7.53 13.76 -4.30
C ARG A 53 -6.23 14.24 -4.95
N LYS A 54 -5.07 13.72 -4.55
CA LYS A 54 -3.80 13.95 -5.24
C LYS A 54 -3.50 12.77 -6.16
N THR A 55 -2.92 13.04 -7.32
CA THR A 55 -2.37 12.05 -8.23
C THR A 55 -0.97 12.47 -8.59
N GLY A 56 -0.10 11.51 -8.88
CA GLY A 56 1.27 11.78 -9.29
C GLY A 56 1.94 10.52 -9.79
N VAL A 57 3.16 10.71 -10.28
CA VAL A 57 4.07 9.63 -10.64
C VAL A 57 5.33 9.79 -9.80
N CYS A 58 5.86 8.67 -9.31
CA CYS A 58 7.14 8.60 -8.60
C CYS A 58 7.91 7.38 -9.08
N THR A 59 9.19 7.27 -8.75
CA THR A 59 9.92 6.01 -8.93
C THR A 59 9.41 4.93 -7.97
N LEU A 60 9.64 3.66 -8.32
CA LEU A 60 9.27 2.49 -7.51
C LEU A 60 9.98 2.50 -6.15
N ASP A 61 11.26 2.89 -6.14
CA ASP A 61 12.04 3.02 -4.91
C ASP A 61 11.49 4.14 -4.00
N GLU A 62 11.15 5.30 -4.55
CA GLU A 62 10.50 6.37 -3.77
C GLU A 62 9.16 5.92 -3.20
N PHE A 63 8.35 5.21 -4.00
CA PHE A 63 7.08 4.68 -3.55
C PHE A 63 7.27 3.63 -2.45
N ALA A 64 8.22 2.72 -2.60
CA ALA A 64 8.55 1.68 -1.63
C ALA A 64 9.06 2.25 -0.30
N ARG A 65 9.84 3.35 -0.35
CA ARG A 65 10.29 4.07 0.85
C ARG A 65 9.14 4.78 1.56
N TRP A 66 8.20 5.32 0.80
CA TRP A 66 7.00 5.98 1.35
C TRP A 66 5.99 4.97 1.91
N ALA A 67 5.75 3.85 1.21
CA ALA A 67 4.79 2.82 1.57
C ALA A 67 5.34 1.88 2.66
N LYS A 68 4.64 1.81 3.80
CA LYS A 68 5.01 0.90 4.90
C LYS A 68 4.34 -0.45 4.80
N TYR A 69 3.09 -0.49 4.33
CA TYR A 69 2.29 -1.71 4.24
C TYR A 69 1.12 -1.55 3.28
N GLU A 70 0.67 -2.67 2.72
CA GLU A 70 -0.56 -2.74 1.95
C GLU A 70 -1.77 -2.53 2.87
N VAL A 71 -2.77 -1.83 2.37
CA VAL A 71 -4.05 -1.64 3.02
C VAL A 71 -5.20 -1.93 2.05
N GLN A 72 -6.37 -2.26 2.57
CA GLN A 72 -7.59 -2.42 1.81
C GLN A 72 -8.71 -1.62 2.48
N LEU A 73 -9.55 -1.02 1.65
CA LEU A 73 -10.74 -0.34 2.12
C LEU A 73 -11.80 -1.41 2.42
N ASN A 74 -12.13 -1.57 3.70
CA ASN A 74 -13.18 -2.44 4.18
C ASN A 74 -14.33 -1.57 4.69
N GLU A 75 -15.42 -1.50 3.91
CA GLU A 75 -16.59 -0.62 4.07
C GLU A 75 -16.25 0.88 4.14
N ASN A 76 -15.76 1.33 5.30
CA ASN A 76 -15.33 2.70 5.55
C ASN A 76 -14.01 2.81 6.32
N SER A 77 -13.35 1.68 6.58
CA SER A 77 -12.11 1.60 7.34
C SER A 77 -10.97 1.07 6.49
N TRP A 78 -9.77 1.60 6.69
CA TRP A 78 -8.56 1.12 6.04
C TRP A 78 -7.87 0.09 6.92
N GLN A 79 -7.84 -1.16 6.47
CA GLN A 79 -7.23 -2.28 7.20
C GLN A 79 -5.97 -2.75 6.48
N ARG A 80 -4.97 -3.22 7.23
CA ARG A 80 -3.68 -3.68 6.68
C ARG A 80 -3.88 -5.05 6.04
N VAL A 81 -3.43 -5.21 4.79
CA VAL A 81 -3.39 -6.52 4.13
C VAL A 81 -2.03 -7.12 4.43
N GLY A 82 -2.00 -8.32 5.02
CA GLY A 82 -0.76 -8.97 5.45
C GLY A 82 -0.56 -9.08 6.96
N PHE A 83 -1.57 -8.72 7.76
CA PHE A 83 -1.71 -9.30 9.10
C PHE A 83 -2.61 -10.55 8.97
N PHE A 84 -2.13 -11.55 8.22
CA PHE A 84 -2.51 -12.91 8.55
C PHE A 84 -1.60 -13.28 9.72
N GLU A 85 -2.06 -12.98 10.93
CA GLU A 85 -1.85 -13.98 11.97
C GLU A 85 -2.65 -15.19 11.48
N ASP A 86 -1.92 -16.14 10.92
CA ASP A 86 -2.38 -17.51 10.81
C ASP A 86 -2.62 -17.98 12.26
N GLU A 87 -3.86 -17.88 12.73
CA GLU A 87 -4.41 -18.84 13.67
C GLU A 87 -5.72 -19.37 13.09
N PRO A 88 -5.68 -20.32 12.15
CA PRO A 88 -6.76 -21.26 11.99
C PRO A 88 -6.77 -22.26 13.16
N GLU A 89 -7.86 -22.20 13.92
CA GLU A 89 -8.47 -23.25 14.75
C GLU A 89 -7.70 -23.81 15.97
N ASP A 90 -8.17 -23.42 17.16
CA ASP A 90 -8.51 -24.42 18.17
C ASP A 90 -10.01 -24.31 18.49
N PHE A 91 -10.82 -24.88 17.60
CA PHE A 91 -12.06 -25.53 18.01
C PHE A 91 -11.62 -26.83 18.70
N SER A 92 -11.48 -26.83 20.03
CA SER A 92 -11.64 -28.05 20.81
C SER A 92 -12.78 -27.85 21.82
N GLU A 93 -13.91 -28.47 21.47
CA GLU A 93 -14.94 -28.88 22.41
C GLU A 93 -14.33 -29.86 23.43
N GLU A 94 -14.59 -29.68 24.73
CA GLU A 94 -14.95 -30.74 25.70
C GLU A 94 -14.70 -30.34 27.17
N THR A 95 -15.79 -30.08 27.92
CA THR A 95 -16.12 -30.69 29.23
C THR A 95 -17.48 -30.19 29.71
#